data_AF-A0A955WZ07-F1
#
_entry.id   AF-A0A955WZ07-F1
#
_cell.length_a   1.000
_cell.length_b   1.000
_cell.length_c   1.000
_cell.angle_alpha   90.00
_cell.angle_beta   90.00
_cell.angle_gamma   90.00
#
_symmetry.space_group_name_H-M   'P 1'
#
loop_
_entity.id
_entity.type
_entity.pdbx_description
1 polymer ?
#
loop_
_entity_poly.entity_id
_entity_poly.type
_entity_poly.pdbx_seq_one_letter_code
_entity_poly.pdbx_strand_id
1 'polypeptide(L)'
;HASPTCVMNFEGAEGWLVGVPHKGMRAMFTMMNHARLNVGLEGLALGHAAYLEALAFAKDRRQSRSLDPAKQELDEAADNILVHPDVRRMLANVKVSNEGMRALAYWAAMQIDVAHHHPDEAQRQLADDFVALLTPVIKSYGTERGFANISEAMQVMGGAGYTTDWSVEQYLRDARIGMVYEGTNHIQALDLIGRKLVQGQGRLYRNFSKHMFRFVKANKDNPELAEFTGPLEKAINTLNQTTMALGMKGMQDPEEVGAVGSNYLNLFALTAIAWTWAEQAKAALGKDSKFYRTKLKSARYYYSNILPETESLLALINAGKKNMMEFEAEDF
;
A
#
# COMPACT_ATOMS: atom_id res chain seq x y z
N HIS A 1 12.66 -3.30 19.76
CA HIS A 1 13.17 -3.89 21.03
C HIS A 1 12.38 -3.52 22.28
N ALA A 2 11.83 -2.31 22.40
CA ALA A 2 11.18 -1.83 23.62
C ALA A 2 9.80 -2.46 23.94
N SER A 3 9.16 -3.13 22.98
CA SER A 3 7.92 -3.87 23.21
C SER A 3 8.24 -5.29 23.69
N PRO A 4 7.95 -5.66 24.96
CA PRO A 4 8.22 -6.99 25.46
C PRO A 4 7.29 -8.02 24.79
N THR A 5 7.89 -8.97 24.07
CA THR A 5 7.18 -10.10 23.47
C THR A 5 7.37 -11.33 24.34
N CYS A 6 6.31 -11.78 25.00
CA CYS A 6 6.39 -12.75 26.09
C CYS A 6 5.81 -14.12 25.71
N VAL A 7 6.34 -15.17 26.33
CA VAL A 7 5.61 -16.43 26.51
C VAL A 7 4.68 -16.26 27.71
N MET A 8 3.39 -16.55 27.52
CA MET A 8 2.37 -16.40 28.57
C MET A 8 1.90 -17.80 29.03
N ASN A 9 1.92 -18.06 30.35
CA ASN A 9 1.37 -19.29 30.94
C ASN A 9 0.14 -18.96 31.79
N PHE A 10 -0.96 -19.69 31.57
CA PHE A 10 -2.23 -19.49 32.25
C PHE A 10 -2.67 -20.82 32.91
N GLU A 11 -2.15 -21.11 34.10
CA GLU A 11 -2.52 -22.29 34.90
C GLU A 11 -3.45 -21.88 36.06
N GLY A 12 -4.66 -22.43 36.07
CA GLY A 12 -5.67 -22.10 37.09
C GLY A 12 -6.08 -20.62 37.12
N ALA A 13 -5.81 -19.88 36.04
CA ALA A 13 -6.14 -18.47 35.93
C ALA A 13 -7.66 -18.26 35.85
N GLU A 14 -8.18 -17.33 36.64
CA GLU A 14 -9.57 -16.91 36.57
C GLU A 14 -9.83 -16.14 35.25
N GLY A 15 -10.94 -16.45 34.59
CA GLY A 15 -11.30 -15.83 33.32
C GLY A 15 -12.80 -15.61 33.21
N TRP A 16 -13.18 -14.57 32.47
CA TRP A 16 -14.58 -14.23 32.19
C TRP A 16 -14.88 -14.39 30.71
N LEU A 17 -16.06 -14.93 30.41
CA LEU A 17 -16.52 -15.07 29.04
C LEU A 17 -16.84 -13.69 28.44
N VAL A 18 -16.20 -13.37 27.32
CA VAL A 18 -16.52 -12.18 26.52
C VAL A 18 -17.47 -12.56 25.39
N GLY A 19 -18.69 -12.00 25.42
CA GLY A 19 -19.71 -12.22 24.39
C GLY A 19 -20.43 -13.56 24.52
N VAL A 20 -20.65 -14.23 23.39
CA VAL A 20 -21.44 -15.47 23.32
C VAL A 20 -20.55 -16.71 23.44
N PRO A 21 -20.96 -17.75 24.21
CA PRO A 21 -20.21 -19.00 24.29
C PRO A 21 -19.85 -19.57 22.92
N HIS A 22 -18.61 -20.05 22.77
CA HIS A 22 -18.07 -20.65 21.54
C HIS A 22 -18.00 -19.72 20.30
N LYS A 23 -18.07 -18.39 20.49
CA LYS A 23 -17.95 -17.39 19.42
C LYS A 23 -16.71 -16.49 19.54
N GLY A 24 -15.67 -16.93 20.24
CA GLY A 24 -14.45 -16.16 20.50
C GLY A 24 -13.77 -15.61 19.24
N MET A 25 -13.61 -16.42 18.19
CA MET A 25 -13.01 -15.96 16.93
C MET A 25 -13.80 -14.82 16.28
N ARG A 26 -15.14 -14.88 16.33
CA ARG A 26 -16.00 -13.82 15.79
C ARG A 26 -15.82 -12.51 16.57
N ALA A 27 -15.68 -12.59 17.89
CA ALA A 27 -15.38 -11.45 18.74
C ALA A 27 -13.96 -10.90 18.49
N MET A 28 -12.97 -11.74 18.17
CA MET A 28 -11.62 -11.26 17.82
C MET A 28 -11.58 -10.56 16.46
N PHE A 29 -12.36 -11.01 15.48
CA PHE A 29 -12.40 -10.38 14.16
C PHE A 29 -12.91 -8.94 14.18
N THR A 30 -13.72 -8.53 15.15
CA THR A 30 -14.13 -7.11 15.27
C THR A 30 -12.96 -6.20 15.62
N MET A 31 -11.97 -6.71 16.37
CA MET A 31 -10.75 -5.97 16.69
C MET A 31 -9.70 -6.01 15.56
N MET A 32 -9.73 -7.05 14.72
CA MET A 32 -8.73 -7.23 13.66
C MET A 32 -8.73 -6.13 12.61
N ASN A 33 -9.87 -5.54 12.25
CA ASN A 33 -9.90 -4.47 11.25
C ASN A 33 -9.08 -3.25 11.70
N HIS A 34 -9.21 -2.86 12.97
CA HIS A 34 -8.41 -1.79 13.57
C HIS A 34 -6.93 -2.18 13.68
N ALA A 35 -6.63 -3.39 14.17
CA ALA A 35 -5.26 -3.86 14.30
C ALA A 35 -4.54 -3.88 12.94
N ARG A 36 -5.18 -4.40 11.88
CA ARG A 36 -4.63 -4.45 10.52
C ARG A 36 -4.39 -3.06 9.93
N LEU A 37 -5.32 -2.12 10.14
CA LEU A 37 -5.15 -0.73 9.72
C LEU A 37 -3.94 -0.10 10.42
N ASN A 38 -3.83 -0.27 11.74
CA ASN A 38 -2.71 0.27 12.53
C ASN A 38 -1.37 -0.29 12.07
N VAL A 39 -1.28 -1.61 11.85
CA VAL A 39 -0.06 -2.23 11.35
C VAL A 39 0.34 -1.73 9.95
N GLY A 40 -0.64 -1.53 9.05
CA GLY A 40 -0.36 -0.88 7.76
C GLY A 40 0.17 0.56 7.92
N LEU A 41 -0.36 1.30 8.89
CA LEU A 41 0.07 2.66 9.22
C LEU A 41 1.47 2.70 9.83
N GLU A 42 1.90 1.69 10.59
CA GLU A 42 3.27 1.60 11.12
C GLU A 42 4.31 1.57 9.98
N GLY A 43 4.09 0.72 8.97
CA GLY A 43 4.94 0.66 7.79
C GLY A 43 5.01 2.00 7.05
N LEU A 44 3.87 2.66 6.88
CA LEU A 44 3.79 4.01 6.32
C LEU A 44 4.53 5.06 7.16
N ALA A 45 4.35 5.03 8.49
CA ALA A 45 4.91 6.02 9.39
C ALA A 45 6.44 5.95 9.40
N LEU A 46 7.00 4.74 9.53
CA LEU A 46 8.43 4.50 9.47
C LEU A 46 9.01 4.85 8.09
N GLY A 47 8.32 4.47 7.01
CA GLY A 47 8.70 4.87 5.65
C GLY A 47 8.69 6.38 5.44
N HIS A 48 7.78 7.11 6.09
CA HIS A 48 7.76 8.57 6.04
C HIS A 48 8.86 9.21 6.88
N ALA A 49 9.16 8.67 8.06
CA ALA A 49 10.28 9.15 8.87
C ALA A 49 11.62 8.98 8.13
N ALA A 50 11.84 7.80 7.56
CA ALA A 50 13.01 7.51 6.73
C ALA A 50 13.15 8.47 5.54
N TYR A 51 12.03 8.80 4.88
CA TYR A 51 12.00 9.79 3.80
C TYR A 51 12.50 11.17 4.24
N LEU A 52 12.03 11.67 5.38
CA LEU A 52 12.39 13.00 5.87
C LEU A 52 13.88 13.07 6.21
N GLU A 53 14.41 12.01 6.82
CA GLU A 53 15.82 11.88 7.17
C GLU A 53 16.71 11.81 5.92
N ALA A 54 16.36 10.94 4.96
CA ALA A 54 17.08 10.83 3.69
C ALA A 54 17.01 12.13 2.87
N LEU A 55 15.87 12.83 2.88
CA LEU A 55 15.72 14.12 2.20
C LEU A 55 16.57 15.20 2.86
N ALA A 56 16.64 15.24 4.20
CA ALA A 56 17.49 16.17 4.92
C ALA A 56 18.97 15.91 4.59
N PHE A 57 19.41 14.65 4.68
CA PHE A 57 20.75 14.24 4.30
C PHE A 57 21.09 14.65 2.86
N ALA A 58 20.18 14.40 1.91
CA ALA A 58 20.40 14.72 0.51
C ALA A 58 20.53 16.22 0.22
N LYS A 59 19.90 17.08 1.02
CA LYS A 59 20.01 18.55 0.87
C LYS A 59 21.37 19.11 1.30
N ASP A 60 22.12 18.37 2.11
CA ASP A 60 23.42 18.81 2.61
C ASP A 60 24.57 18.05 1.93
N ARG A 61 24.36 16.79 1.55
CA ARG A 61 25.41 15.95 0.98
C ARG A 61 25.83 16.43 -0.41
N ARG A 62 27.14 16.70 -0.56
CA ARG A 62 27.80 16.93 -1.86
C ARG A 62 28.61 15.72 -2.29
N GLN A 63 28.47 15.30 -3.55
CA GLN A 63 29.30 14.24 -4.15
C GLN A 63 29.16 14.22 -5.67
N SER A 64 30.30 14.12 -6.38
CA SER A 64 30.39 14.12 -7.85
C SER A 64 29.84 15.40 -8.50
N ARG A 65 29.88 15.48 -9.84
CA ARG A 65 29.31 16.59 -10.62
C ARG A 65 28.00 16.22 -11.28
N SER A 66 27.14 17.21 -11.48
CA SER A 66 25.93 17.13 -12.28
C SER A 66 26.27 16.75 -13.72
N LEU A 67 25.45 15.88 -14.30
CA LEU A 67 25.47 15.55 -15.72
C LEU A 67 24.99 16.71 -16.61
N ASP A 68 24.24 17.64 -16.02
CA ASP A 68 23.80 18.87 -16.67
C ASP A 68 24.73 20.02 -16.26
N PRO A 69 25.53 20.58 -17.20
CA PRO A 69 26.45 21.68 -16.90
C PRO A 69 25.76 22.91 -16.29
N ALA A 70 24.48 23.16 -16.60
CA ALA A 70 23.75 24.30 -16.06
C ALA A 70 23.41 24.15 -14.56
N LYS A 71 23.56 22.95 -13.99
CA LYS A 71 23.36 22.68 -12.56
C LYS A 71 24.67 22.47 -11.79
N GLN A 72 25.82 22.60 -12.46
CA GLN A 72 27.12 22.45 -11.79
C GLN A 72 27.42 23.67 -10.95
N GLU A 73 27.88 23.45 -9.73
CA GLU A 73 28.26 24.49 -8.78
C GLU A 73 29.79 24.61 -8.84
N LEU A 74 30.27 25.42 -9.80
CA LEU A 74 31.68 25.49 -10.18
C LEU A 74 32.60 26.02 -9.06
N ASP A 75 32.05 26.79 -8.13
CA ASP A 75 32.77 27.35 -6.98
C ASP A 75 32.97 26.33 -5.83
N GLU A 76 32.36 25.15 -5.94
CA GLU A 76 32.34 24.11 -4.90
C GLU A 76 33.10 22.87 -5.37
N ALA A 77 33.57 22.01 -4.46
CA ALA A 77 34.38 20.84 -4.82
C ALA A 77 33.58 19.73 -5.54
N ALA A 78 32.28 19.62 -5.25
CA ALA A 78 31.34 18.66 -5.82
C ALA A 78 29.94 19.24 -5.70
N ASP A 79 28.96 18.76 -6.47
CA ASP A 79 27.58 19.26 -6.45
C ASP A 79 26.73 18.53 -5.40
N ASN A 80 25.65 19.17 -4.95
CA ASN A 80 24.68 18.53 -4.07
C ASN A 80 24.06 17.29 -4.73
N ILE A 81 23.89 16.18 -4.00
CA ILE A 81 23.45 14.91 -4.60
C ILE A 81 22.02 14.97 -5.20
N LEU A 82 21.21 15.97 -4.87
CA LEU A 82 19.93 16.22 -5.52
C LEU A 82 20.06 16.62 -6.98
N VAL A 83 21.25 16.95 -7.51
CA VAL A 83 21.40 17.12 -8.96
C VAL A 83 21.29 15.79 -9.72
N HIS A 84 21.56 14.67 -9.05
CA HIS A 84 21.61 13.34 -9.65
C HIS A 84 20.20 12.77 -9.88
N PRO A 85 19.87 12.34 -11.13
CA PRO A 85 18.54 11.83 -11.44
C PRO A 85 18.10 10.63 -10.60
N ASP A 86 19.02 9.70 -10.29
CA ASP A 86 18.68 8.49 -9.54
C ASP A 86 18.34 8.79 -8.07
N VAL A 87 19.02 9.75 -7.44
CA VAL A 87 18.67 10.25 -6.10
C VAL A 87 17.27 10.85 -6.10
N ARG A 88 16.93 11.62 -7.14
CA ARG A 88 15.57 12.16 -7.29
C ARG A 88 14.52 11.08 -7.51
N ARG A 89 14.83 10.05 -8.30
CA ARG A 89 13.95 8.88 -8.51
C ARG A 89 13.67 8.18 -7.19
N MET A 90 14.70 7.88 -6.40
CA MET A 90 14.56 7.24 -5.09
C MET A 90 13.72 8.08 -4.12
N LEU A 91 14.03 9.37 -3.99
CA LEU A 91 13.23 10.27 -3.15
C LEU A 91 11.77 10.42 -3.64
N ALA A 92 11.55 10.42 -4.96
CA ALA A 92 10.21 10.48 -5.53
C ALA A 92 9.41 9.19 -5.27
N ASN A 93 10.03 8.02 -5.46
CA ASN A 93 9.43 6.71 -5.16
C ASN A 93 8.91 6.65 -3.72
N VAL A 94 9.79 6.97 -2.76
CA VAL A 94 9.45 6.96 -1.34
C VAL A 94 8.36 7.99 -1.03
N LYS A 95 8.50 9.24 -1.48
CA LYS A 95 7.52 10.31 -1.25
C LYS A 95 6.14 9.94 -1.78
N VAL A 96 6.07 9.53 -3.04
CA VAL A 96 4.82 9.33 -3.76
C VAL A 96 4.10 8.08 -3.26
N SER A 97 4.83 7.00 -2.97
CA SER A 97 4.25 5.81 -2.35
C SER A 97 3.67 6.12 -0.97
N ASN A 98 4.43 6.79 -0.10
CA ASN A 98 3.97 7.16 1.25
C ASN A 98 2.73 8.08 1.21
N GLU A 99 2.70 9.08 0.34
CA GLU A 99 1.56 9.99 0.24
C GLU A 99 0.29 9.30 -0.29
N GLY A 100 0.42 8.39 -1.25
CA GLY A 100 -0.69 7.59 -1.75
C GLY A 100 -1.23 6.62 -0.69
N MET A 101 -0.34 5.87 -0.02
CA MET A 101 -0.71 4.96 1.06
C MET A 101 -1.40 5.70 2.22
N ARG A 102 -0.91 6.89 2.58
CA ARG A 102 -1.53 7.74 3.61
C ARG A 102 -2.97 8.10 3.25
N ALA A 103 -3.22 8.49 2.00
CA ALA A 103 -4.56 8.85 1.56
C ALA A 103 -5.52 7.66 1.64
N LEU A 104 -5.09 6.47 1.20
CA LEU A 104 -5.92 5.25 1.27
C LEU A 104 -6.19 4.83 2.72
N ALA A 105 -5.17 4.86 3.59
CA ALA A 105 -5.31 4.48 4.99
C ALA A 105 -6.22 5.43 5.76
N TYR A 106 -6.08 6.75 5.54
CA TYR A 106 -6.96 7.74 6.17
C TYR A 106 -8.39 7.65 5.66
N TRP A 107 -8.59 7.39 4.36
CA TRP A 107 -9.92 7.15 3.84
C TRP A 107 -10.58 5.92 4.48
N ALA A 108 -9.83 4.81 4.61
CA ALA A 108 -10.32 3.61 5.29
C ALA A 108 -10.62 3.86 6.78
N ALA A 109 -9.79 4.65 7.47
CA ALA A 109 -10.05 5.08 8.85
C ALA A 109 -11.37 5.86 8.96
N MET A 110 -11.63 6.79 8.04
CA MET A 110 -12.92 7.50 8.00
C MET A 110 -14.10 6.55 7.78
N GLN A 111 -13.93 5.50 6.96
CA GLN A 111 -14.98 4.50 6.75
C GLN A 111 -15.25 3.67 8.02
N ILE A 112 -14.26 3.47 8.89
CA ILE A 112 -14.49 2.84 10.21
C ILE A 112 -15.46 3.68 11.03
N ASP A 113 -15.27 5.00 11.11
CA ASP A 113 -16.18 5.86 11.86
C ASP A 113 -17.60 5.86 11.25
N VAL A 114 -17.69 5.92 9.92
CA VAL A 114 -18.98 5.83 9.21
C VAL A 114 -19.66 4.50 9.50
N ALA A 115 -18.94 3.38 9.49
CA ALA A 115 -19.47 2.05 9.76
C ALA A 115 -20.07 1.92 11.18
N HIS A 116 -19.48 2.61 12.17
CA HIS A 116 -19.95 2.56 13.55
C HIS A 116 -21.05 3.59 13.87
N HIS A 117 -20.99 4.77 13.26
CA HIS A 117 -21.73 5.94 13.76
C HIS A 117 -22.72 6.55 12.78
N HIS A 118 -22.69 6.20 11.48
CA HIS A 118 -23.61 6.82 10.52
C HIS A 118 -25.07 6.49 10.86
N PRO A 119 -26.03 7.43 10.81
CA PRO A 119 -27.42 7.17 11.20
C PRO A 119 -28.14 6.16 10.28
N ASP A 120 -27.86 6.22 8.98
CA ASP A 120 -28.38 5.27 7.98
C ASP A 120 -27.61 3.94 7.99
N GLU A 121 -28.33 2.83 8.19
CA GLU A 121 -27.81 1.46 8.19
C GLU A 121 -27.18 1.06 6.85
N ALA A 122 -27.73 1.52 5.72
CA ALA A 122 -27.20 1.20 4.41
C ALA A 122 -25.80 1.83 4.21
N GLN A 123 -25.59 3.05 4.72
CA GLN A 123 -24.27 3.69 4.70
C GLN A 123 -23.30 3.00 5.66
N ARG A 124 -23.76 2.57 6.84
CA ARG A 124 -22.93 1.79 7.77
C ARG A 124 -22.44 0.50 7.12
N GLN A 125 -23.33 -0.25 6.46
CA GLN A 125 -22.96 -1.50 5.77
C GLN A 125 -22.03 -1.26 4.58
N LEU A 126 -22.25 -0.18 3.81
CA LEU A 126 -21.37 0.16 2.69
C LEU A 126 -19.96 0.53 3.18
N ALA A 127 -19.86 1.27 4.28
CA ALA A 127 -18.59 1.62 4.88
C ALA A 127 -17.88 0.40 5.48
N ASP A 128 -18.61 -0.46 6.18
CA ASP A 128 -18.10 -1.76 6.67
C ASP A 128 -17.59 -2.63 5.52
N ASP A 129 -18.29 -2.63 4.38
CA ASP A 129 -17.87 -3.36 3.19
C ASP A 129 -16.50 -2.86 2.67
N PHE A 130 -16.29 -1.54 2.67
CA PHE A 130 -15.01 -0.94 2.28
C PHE A 130 -13.90 -1.28 3.26
N VAL A 131 -14.15 -1.17 4.57
CA VAL A 131 -13.18 -1.47 5.62
C VAL A 131 -12.77 -2.95 5.55
N ALA A 132 -13.73 -3.85 5.45
CA ALA A 132 -13.49 -5.28 5.40
C ALA A 132 -12.65 -5.68 4.16
N LEU A 133 -12.81 -4.98 3.04
CA LEU A 133 -12.04 -5.19 1.82
C LEU A 133 -10.64 -4.60 1.88
N LEU A 134 -10.49 -3.37 2.38
CA LEU A 134 -9.23 -2.63 2.30
C LEU A 134 -8.25 -2.90 3.43
N THR A 135 -8.70 -3.29 4.62
CA THR A 135 -7.80 -3.56 5.76
C THR A 135 -6.72 -4.61 5.46
N PRO A 136 -6.97 -5.76 4.80
CA PRO A 136 -5.87 -6.67 4.43
C PRO A 136 -4.93 -6.06 3.38
N VAL A 137 -5.45 -5.25 2.45
CA VAL A 137 -4.67 -4.54 1.42
C VAL A 137 -3.72 -3.54 2.08
N ILE A 138 -4.24 -2.70 2.98
CA ILE A 138 -3.47 -1.68 3.70
C ILE A 138 -2.43 -2.34 4.60
N LYS A 139 -2.79 -3.40 5.32
CA LYS A 139 -1.84 -4.13 6.18
C LYS A 139 -0.69 -4.69 5.35
N SER A 140 -0.99 -5.50 4.34
CA SER A 140 0.04 -6.20 3.57
C SER A 140 0.87 -5.26 2.73
N TYR A 141 0.24 -4.47 1.85
CA TYR A 141 0.96 -3.57 0.96
C TYR A 141 1.64 -2.43 1.74
N GLY A 142 0.99 -1.89 2.77
CA GLY A 142 1.55 -0.81 3.59
C GLY A 142 2.82 -1.22 4.34
N THR A 143 2.88 -2.45 4.85
CA THR A 143 4.08 -2.96 5.53
C THR A 143 5.18 -3.36 4.54
N GLU A 144 4.82 -3.99 3.42
CA GLU A 144 5.78 -4.38 2.38
C GLU A 144 6.40 -3.15 1.69
N ARG A 145 5.57 -2.23 1.19
CA ARG A 145 6.03 -0.98 0.56
C ARG A 145 6.70 -0.07 1.59
N GLY A 146 6.23 -0.04 2.84
CA GLY A 146 6.87 0.69 3.92
C GLY A 146 8.31 0.23 4.15
N PHE A 147 8.54 -1.09 4.25
CA PHE A 147 9.87 -1.67 4.38
C PHE A 147 10.76 -1.34 3.16
N ALA A 148 10.24 -1.50 1.94
CA ALA A 148 10.97 -1.17 0.72
C ALA A 148 11.33 0.33 0.64
N ASN A 149 10.41 1.21 1.05
CA ASN A 149 10.63 2.65 1.09
C ASN A 149 11.75 3.03 2.06
N ILE A 150 11.84 2.37 3.22
CA ILE A 150 12.91 2.61 4.19
C ILE A 150 14.25 2.16 3.61
N SER A 151 14.28 1.00 2.93
CA SER A 151 15.48 0.52 2.25
C SER A 151 15.95 1.47 1.14
N GLU A 152 15.03 2.04 0.35
CA GLU A 152 15.37 3.02 -0.69
C GLU A 152 15.82 4.36 -0.09
N ALA A 153 15.23 4.79 1.04
CA ALA A 153 15.70 5.96 1.79
C ALA A 153 17.11 5.76 2.37
N MET A 154 17.41 4.57 2.89
CA MET A 154 18.78 4.20 3.31
C MET A 154 19.77 4.29 2.15
N GLN A 155 19.37 3.83 0.96
CA GLN A 155 20.21 3.88 -0.24
C GLN A 155 20.58 5.32 -0.64
N VAL A 156 19.66 6.29 -0.48
CA VAL A 156 19.94 7.72 -0.71
C VAL A 156 21.06 8.24 0.21
N MET A 157 21.17 7.69 1.42
CA MET A 157 22.19 8.09 2.41
C MET A 157 23.53 7.39 2.19
N GLY A 158 23.60 6.38 1.31
CA GLY A 158 24.79 5.57 1.08
C GLY A 158 25.27 4.86 2.35
N GLY A 159 26.59 4.76 2.54
CA GLY A 159 27.17 4.08 3.71
C GLY A 159 26.75 4.68 5.06
N ALA A 160 26.41 5.98 5.11
CA ALA A 160 25.92 6.63 6.33
C ALA A 160 24.58 6.05 6.78
N GLY A 161 23.70 5.68 5.84
CA GLY A 161 22.42 5.06 6.16
C GLY A 161 22.56 3.67 6.81
N TYR A 162 23.73 3.03 6.70
CA TYR A 162 24.00 1.73 7.31
C TYR A 162 24.62 1.83 8.71
N THR A 163 24.94 3.03 9.19
CA THR A 163 25.48 3.23 10.55
C THR A 163 24.35 3.50 11.54
N THR A 164 24.63 3.26 12.82
CA THR A 164 23.68 3.54 13.91
C THR A 164 23.67 5.00 14.33
N ASP A 165 24.43 5.87 13.65
CA ASP A 165 24.40 7.32 13.87
C ASP A 165 23.10 7.94 13.29
N TRP A 166 22.46 7.21 12.37
CA TRP A 166 21.21 7.57 11.72
C TRP A 166 20.12 6.57 12.08
N SER A 167 18.88 7.05 12.20
CA SER A 167 17.76 6.21 12.67
C SER A 167 17.21 5.29 11.58
N VAL A 168 17.62 5.49 10.32
CA VAL A 168 17.08 4.76 9.16
C VAL A 168 17.30 3.24 9.24
N GLU A 169 18.43 2.78 9.80
CA GLU A 169 18.69 1.35 10.02
C GLU A 169 17.73 0.75 11.04
N GLN A 170 17.45 1.49 12.10
CA GLN A 170 16.51 1.07 13.12
C GLN A 170 15.09 1.00 12.55
N TYR A 171 14.68 1.99 11.75
CA TYR A 171 13.37 1.95 11.09
C TYR A 171 13.21 0.70 10.24
N LEU A 172 14.27 0.26 9.55
CA LEU A 172 14.24 -0.95 8.73
C LEU A 172 14.03 -2.20 9.59
N ARG A 173 14.74 -2.32 10.71
CA ARG A 173 14.56 -3.42 11.67
C ARG A 173 13.16 -3.42 12.28
N ASP A 174 12.69 -2.27 12.74
CA ASP A 174 11.40 -2.12 13.41
C ASP A 174 10.22 -2.31 12.42
N ALA A 175 10.36 -1.96 11.15
CA ALA A 175 9.33 -2.19 10.12
C ALA A 175 9.15 -3.67 9.74
N ARG A 176 10.19 -4.51 9.92
CA ARG A 176 10.19 -5.90 9.45
C ARG A 176 9.08 -6.74 10.08
N ILE A 177 8.72 -6.45 11.33
CA ILE A 177 7.70 -7.20 12.09
C ILE A 177 6.29 -6.99 11.52
N GLY A 178 6.01 -5.82 10.93
CA GLY A 178 4.71 -5.47 10.34
C GLY A 178 4.27 -6.46 9.26
N MET A 179 5.22 -7.04 8.53
CA MET A 179 4.95 -8.03 7.48
C MET A 179 4.60 -9.42 8.04
N VAL A 180 4.83 -9.66 9.34
CA VAL A 180 4.73 -10.97 9.99
C VAL A 180 3.54 -11.06 10.94
N TYR A 181 3.45 -10.16 11.91
CA TYR A 181 2.40 -10.23 12.94
C TYR A 181 1.04 -9.75 12.44
N GLU A 182 -0.01 -9.93 13.26
CA GLU A 182 -1.40 -9.64 12.89
C GLU A 182 -1.86 -10.32 11.59
N GLY A 183 -1.30 -11.51 11.36
CA GLY A 183 -1.41 -12.32 10.15
C GLY A 183 -0.38 -11.91 9.11
N THR A 184 0.48 -12.85 8.70
CA THR A 184 1.51 -12.62 7.68
C THR A 184 0.93 -12.03 6.40
N ASN A 185 1.74 -11.35 5.60
CA ASN A 185 1.27 -10.74 4.36
C ASN A 185 0.63 -11.77 3.40
N HIS A 186 1.13 -13.01 3.38
CA HIS A 186 0.50 -14.11 2.65
C HIS A 186 -0.90 -14.44 3.20
N ILE A 187 -1.09 -14.50 4.53
CA ILE A 187 -2.40 -14.71 5.13
C ILE A 187 -3.38 -13.56 4.81
N GLN A 188 -2.91 -12.32 4.71
CA GLN A 188 -3.75 -11.20 4.27
C GLN A 188 -4.16 -11.35 2.81
N ALA A 189 -3.24 -11.78 1.95
CA ALA A 189 -3.52 -12.05 0.55
C ALA A 189 -4.57 -13.15 0.38
N LEU A 190 -4.43 -14.26 1.13
CA LEU A 190 -5.44 -15.33 1.16
C LEU A 190 -6.78 -14.88 1.75
N ASP A 191 -6.77 -14.03 2.78
CA ASP A 191 -8.00 -13.42 3.32
C ASP A 191 -8.70 -12.59 2.25
N LEU A 192 -7.98 -11.71 1.56
CA LEU A 192 -8.52 -10.88 0.49
C LEU A 192 -9.17 -11.76 -0.58
N ILE A 193 -8.38 -12.64 -1.21
CA ILE A 193 -8.81 -13.36 -2.41
C ILE A 193 -9.80 -14.49 -2.10
N GLY A 194 -9.60 -15.22 -1.00
CA GLY A 194 -10.41 -16.40 -0.64
C GLY A 194 -11.62 -16.09 0.23
N ARG A 195 -11.63 -14.96 0.95
CA ARG A 195 -12.76 -14.60 1.85
C ARG A 195 -13.42 -13.28 1.45
N LYS A 196 -12.67 -12.19 1.28
CA LYS A 196 -13.26 -10.85 1.06
C LYS A 196 -13.87 -10.69 -0.33
N LEU A 197 -13.23 -11.21 -1.38
CA LEU A 197 -13.73 -11.09 -2.74
C LEU A 197 -14.98 -11.94 -3.01
N VAL A 198 -15.18 -13.05 -2.28
CA VAL A 198 -16.35 -13.93 -2.46
C VAL A 198 -17.52 -13.52 -1.56
N GLN A 199 -17.26 -12.75 -0.50
CA GLN A 199 -18.26 -12.37 0.51
C GLN A 199 -19.47 -11.65 -0.12
N GLY A 200 -20.68 -12.11 0.24
CA GLY A 200 -21.94 -11.56 -0.30
C GLY A 200 -22.03 -11.72 -1.82
N GLN A 201 -21.53 -12.83 -2.36
CA GLN A 201 -21.39 -13.07 -3.79
C GLN A 201 -20.54 -11.98 -4.48
N GLY A 202 -19.48 -11.49 -3.83
CA GLY A 202 -18.64 -10.39 -4.30
C GLY A 202 -19.20 -8.99 -4.05
N ARG A 203 -20.06 -8.83 -3.03
CA ARG A 203 -20.63 -7.54 -2.63
C ARG A 203 -19.55 -6.51 -2.36
N LEU A 204 -18.54 -6.88 -1.56
CA LEU A 204 -17.50 -5.95 -1.10
C LEU A 204 -16.76 -5.34 -2.30
N TYR A 205 -16.24 -6.22 -3.16
CA TYR A 205 -15.49 -5.81 -4.35
C TYR A 205 -16.35 -5.00 -5.34
N ARG A 206 -17.59 -5.44 -5.61
CA ARG A 206 -18.50 -4.70 -6.50
C ARG A 206 -18.76 -3.28 -5.98
N ASN A 207 -18.96 -3.13 -4.68
CA ASN A 207 -19.20 -1.82 -4.08
C ASN A 207 -17.98 -0.90 -4.24
N PHE A 208 -16.77 -1.41 -4.00
CA PHE A 208 -15.54 -0.63 -4.16
C PHE A 208 -15.22 -0.31 -5.63
N SER A 209 -15.36 -1.28 -6.54
CA SER A 209 -15.20 -1.06 -7.99
C SER A 209 -16.18 0.00 -8.50
N LYS A 210 -17.45 -0.06 -8.08
CA LYS A 210 -18.46 0.98 -8.38
C LYS A 210 -18.07 2.35 -7.82
N HIS A 211 -17.46 2.40 -6.64
CA HIS A 211 -16.99 3.65 -6.04
C HIS A 211 -15.92 4.31 -6.91
N MET A 212 -14.89 3.55 -7.32
CA MET A 212 -13.83 4.06 -8.19
C MET A 212 -14.36 4.47 -9.58
N PHE A 213 -15.23 3.67 -10.20
CA PHE A 213 -15.86 4.05 -11.48
C PHE A 213 -16.75 5.28 -11.37
N ARG A 214 -17.42 5.49 -10.23
CA ARG A 214 -18.20 6.71 -10.01
C ARG A 214 -17.31 7.94 -10.08
N PHE A 215 -16.12 7.89 -9.50
CA PHE A 215 -15.14 8.96 -9.63
C PHE A 215 -14.74 9.20 -11.08
N VAL A 216 -14.36 8.15 -11.83
CA VAL A 216 -14.01 8.25 -13.26
C VAL A 216 -15.15 8.89 -14.05
N LYS A 217 -16.37 8.36 -13.92
CA LYS A 217 -17.55 8.86 -14.64
C LYS A 217 -17.89 10.31 -14.29
N ALA A 218 -17.78 10.70 -13.02
CA ALA A 218 -18.07 12.06 -12.57
C ALA A 218 -17.07 13.10 -13.08
N ASN A 219 -15.88 12.67 -13.55
CA ASN A 219 -14.82 13.55 -14.01
C ASN A 219 -14.43 13.30 -15.48
N LYS A 220 -15.20 12.50 -16.24
CA LYS A 220 -14.86 12.10 -17.61
C LYS A 220 -14.72 13.28 -18.58
N ASP A 221 -15.48 14.35 -18.35
CA ASP A 221 -15.54 15.53 -19.22
C ASP A 221 -14.61 16.65 -18.72
N ASN A 222 -13.76 16.40 -17.72
CA ASN A 222 -12.78 17.37 -17.22
C ASN A 222 -11.41 17.14 -17.91
N PRO A 223 -10.99 18.01 -18.85
CA PRO A 223 -9.74 17.81 -19.59
C PRO A 223 -8.49 17.85 -18.71
N GLU A 224 -8.50 18.61 -17.62
CA GLU A 224 -7.37 18.71 -16.69
C GLU A 224 -7.19 17.44 -15.84
N LEU A 225 -8.24 16.62 -15.71
CA LEU A 225 -8.18 15.34 -15.02
C LEU A 225 -7.97 14.15 -15.96
N ALA A 226 -8.09 14.35 -17.28
CA ALA A 226 -8.01 13.27 -18.27
C ALA A 226 -6.69 12.48 -18.19
N GLU A 227 -5.58 13.16 -17.84
CA GLU A 227 -4.27 12.53 -17.65
C GLU A 227 -4.24 11.51 -16.48
N PHE A 228 -5.20 11.57 -15.55
CA PHE A 228 -5.32 10.66 -14.41
C PHE A 228 -6.51 9.70 -14.54
N THR A 229 -7.66 10.17 -15.03
CA THR A 229 -8.89 9.37 -15.11
C THR A 229 -8.80 8.27 -16.15
N GLY A 230 -8.15 8.51 -17.31
CA GLY A 230 -7.95 7.49 -18.34
C GLY A 230 -7.08 6.32 -17.85
N PRO A 231 -5.86 6.56 -17.34
CA PRO A 231 -5.03 5.52 -16.75
C PRO A 231 -5.68 4.83 -15.54
N LEU A 232 -6.44 5.57 -14.71
CA LEU A 232 -7.20 4.98 -13.62
C LEU A 232 -8.26 4.00 -14.12
N GLU A 233 -9.03 4.39 -15.14
CA GLU A 233 -10.03 3.52 -15.75
C GLU A 233 -9.40 2.24 -16.32
N LYS A 234 -8.24 2.35 -16.98
CA LYS A 234 -7.46 1.18 -17.43
C LYS A 234 -7.12 0.27 -16.25
N ALA A 235 -6.56 0.82 -15.16
CA ALA A 235 -6.18 0.03 -13.98
C ALA A 235 -7.38 -0.65 -13.31
N ILE A 236 -8.52 0.04 -13.19
CA ILE A 236 -9.77 -0.54 -12.64
C ILE A 236 -10.26 -1.68 -13.54
N ASN A 237 -10.24 -1.50 -14.86
CA ASN A 237 -10.63 -2.53 -15.81
C ASN A 237 -9.72 -3.76 -15.73
N THR A 238 -8.41 -3.57 -15.65
CA THR A 238 -7.45 -4.65 -15.44
C THR A 238 -7.76 -5.40 -14.14
N LEU A 239 -7.92 -4.70 -13.02
CA LEU A 239 -8.25 -5.33 -11.74
C LEU A 239 -9.58 -6.11 -11.80
N ASN A 240 -10.61 -5.57 -12.45
CA ASN A 240 -11.90 -6.28 -12.64
C ASN A 240 -11.73 -7.57 -13.44
N GLN A 241 -11.04 -7.51 -14.58
CA GLN A 241 -10.81 -8.66 -15.45
C GLN A 241 -9.99 -9.73 -14.72
N THR A 242 -8.92 -9.33 -14.03
CA THR A 242 -8.10 -10.25 -13.22
C THR A 242 -8.93 -10.88 -12.10
N THR A 243 -9.74 -10.10 -11.40
CA THR A 243 -10.61 -10.60 -10.32
C THR A 243 -11.60 -11.64 -10.83
N MET A 244 -12.25 -11.38 -11.98
CA MET A 244 -13.18 -12.32 -12.59
C MET A 244 -12.46 -13.60 -13.07
N ALA A 245 -11.31 -13.46 -13.74
CA ALA A 245 -10.53 -14.60 -14.22
C ALA A 245 -10.07 -15.51 -13.06
N LEU A 246 -9.57 -14.92 -11.97
CA LEU A 246 -9.18 -15.67 -10.78
C LEU A 246 -10.37 -16.33 -10.08
N GLY A 247 -11.53 -15.66 -10.05
CA GLY A 247 -12.76 -16.27 -9.53
C GLY A 247 -13.15 -17.54 -10.32
N MET A 248 -13.09 -17.48 -11.65
CA MET A 248 -13.39 -18.64 -12.51
C MET A 248 -12.36 -19.77 -12.35
N LYS A 249 -11.06 -19.43 -12.29
CA LYS A 249 -10.00 -20.41 -12.03
C LYS A 249 -10.15 -21.06 -10.66
N GLY A 250 -10.43 -20.26 -9.63
CA GLY A 250 -10.59 -20.74 -8.25
C GLY A 250 -11.77 -21.68 -8.02
N MET A 251 -12.83 -21.57 -8.83
CA MET A 251 -13.93 -22.54 -8.81
C MET A 251 -13.51 -23.92 -9.32
N GLN A 252 -12.50 -23.98 -10.19
CA GLN A 252 -11.97 -25.23 -10.74
C GLN A 252 -10.83 -25.77 -9.86
N ASP A 253 -9.97 -24.86 -9.41
CA ASP A 253 -8.73 -25.17 -8.69
C ASP A 253 -8.39 -24.05 -7.69
N PRO A 254 -8.67 -24.24 -6.38
CA PRO A 254 -8.36 -23.25 -5.36
C PRO A 254 -6.87 -22.91 -5.25
N GLU A 255 -5.94 -23.78 -5.66
CA GLU A 255 -4.51 -23.50 -5.60
C GLU A 255 -4.06 -22.47 -6.65
N GLU A 256 -4.76 -22.36 -7.79
CA GLU A 256 -4.50 -21.29 -8.77
C GLU A 256 -4.64 -19.90 -8.14
N VAL A 257 -5.59 -19.78 -7.21
CA VAL A 257 -5.85 -18.54 -6.46
C VAL A 257 -4.83 -18.36 -5.35
N GLY A 258 -4.50 -19.43 -4.63
CA GLY A 258 -3.50 -19.42 -3.56
C GLY A 258 -2.09 -19.04 -4.04
N ALA A 259 -1.68 -19.56 -5.19
CA ALA A 259 -0.34 -19.36 -5.76
C ALA A 259 -0.04 -17.90 -6.13
N VAL A 260 -1.07 -17.10 -6.43
CA VAL A 260 -0.91 -15.72 -6.93
C VAL A 260 -1.45 -14.66 -5.98
N GLY A 261 -1.88 -15.05 -4.78
CA GLY A 261 -2.57 -14.17 -3.84
C GLY A 261 -1.82 -12.87 -3.55
N SER A 262 -0.51 -12.96 -3.24
CA SER A 262 0.30 -11.76 -2.93
C SER A 262 0.42 -10.82 -4.13
N ASN A 263 0.62 -11.36 -5.33
CA ASN A 263 0.70 -10.57 -6.57
C ASN A 263 -0.63 -9.84 -6.84
N TYR A 264 -1.75 -10.54 -6.66
CA TYR A 264 -3.08 -9.96 -6.80
C TYR A 264 -3.33 -8.85 -5.76
N LEU A 265 -2.94 -9.07 -4.49
CA LEU A 265 -3.08 -8.05 -3.44
C LEU A 265 -2.32 -6.77 -3.80
N ASN A 266 -1.10 -6.90 -4.35
CA ASN A 266 -0.29 -5.75 -4.73
C ASN A 266 -0.88 -5.03 -5.96
N LEU A 267 -1.43 -5.76 -6.94
CA LEU A 267 -2.15 -5.18 -8.08
C LEU A 267 -3.39 -4.41 -7.61
N PHE A 268 -4.14 -4.98 -6.66
CA PHE A 268 -5.28 -4.32 -6.02
C PHE A 268 -4.83 -3.03 -5.33
N ALA A 269 -3.79 -3.08 -4.50
CA ALA A 269 -3.29 -1.94 -3.74
C ALA A 269 -2.87 -0.78 -4.66
N LEU A 270 -2.11 -1.07 -5.71
CA LEU A 270 -1.67 -0.07 -6.69
C LEU A 270 -2.86 0.59 -7.40
N THR A 271 -3.90 -0.17 -7.71
CA THR A 271 -5.13 0.36 -8.33
C THR A 271 -5.91 1.25 -7.35
N ALA A 272 -6.07 0.81 -6.10
CA ALA A 272 -6.74 1.59 -5.05
C ALA A 272 -6.01 2.90 -4.75
N ILE A 273 -4.67 2.86 -4.69
CA ILE A 273 -3.84 4.06 -4.49
C ILE A 273 -3.91 4.99 -5.71
N ALA A 274 -4.00 4.46 -6.94
CA ALA A 274 -4.22 5.28 -8.14
C ALA A 274 -5.50 6.13 -8.00
N TRP A 275 -6.60 5.52 -7.54
CA TRP A 275 -7.83 6.27 -7.28
C TRP A 275 -7.61 7.41 -6.27
N THR A 276 -6.91 7.15 -5.15
CA THR A 276 -6.62 8.22 -4.18
C THR A 276 -5.70 9.31 -4.71
N TRP A 277 -4.81 9.00 -5.67
CA TRP A 277 -4.01 10.00 -6.36
C TRP A 277 -4.85 10.87 -7.30
N ALA A 278 -5.84 10.28 -7.98
CA ALA A 278 -6.77 11.04 -8.81
C ALA A 278 -7.65 11.97 -7.96
N GLU A 279 -8.12 11.51 -6.79
CA GLU A 279 -8.84 12.37 -5.81
C GLU A 279 -7.97 13.54 -5.34
N GLN A 280 -6.71 13.26 -4.99
CA GLN A 280 -5.75 14.31 -4.60
C GLN A 280 -5.45 15.29 -5.74
N ALA A 281 -5.33 14.81 -6.98
CA ALA A 281 -5.14 15.65 -8.15
C ALA A 281 -6.36 16.57 -8.36
N LYS A 282 -7.57 16.01 -8.30
CA LYS A 282 -8.82 16.79 -8.35
C LYS A 282 -8.87 17.87 -7.27
N ALA A 283 -8.49 17.54 -6.04
CA ALA A 283 -8.46 18.48 -4.93
C ALA A 283 -7.38 19.58 -5.05
N ALA A 284 -6.36 19.35 -5.89
CA ALA A 284 -5.25 20.27 -6.12
C ALA A 284 -5.44 21.17 -7.35
N LEU A 285 -6.22 20.74 -8.35
CA LEU A 285 -6.52 21.54 -9.53
C LEU A 285 -7.17 22.88 -9.17
N GLY A 286 -6.83 23.92 -9.93
CA GLY A 286 -7.31 25.29 -9.70
C GLY A 286 -6.73 25.99 -8.46
N LYS A 287 -5.86 25.34 -7.67
CA LYS A 287 -5.26 25.95 -6.47
C LYS A 287 -3.82 26.35 -6.70
N ASP A 288 -3.50 27.62 -6.44
CA ASP A 288 -2.16 28.16 -6.66
C ASP A 288 -1.33 28.19 -5.37
N SER A 289 -0.72 27.04 -5.05
CA SER A 289 0.34 27.00 -4.03
C SER A 289 1.41 25.98 -4.41
N LYS A 290 2.63 26.16 -3.87
CA LYS A 290 3.72 25.18 -4.04
C LYS A 290 3.29 23.76 -3.67
N PHE A 291 2.48 23.62 -2.61
CA PHE A 291 1.97 22.33 -2.17
C PHE A 291 1.09 21.67 -3.25
N TYR A 292 0.09 22.37 -3.77
CA TYR A 292 -0.84 21.81 -4.77
C TYR A 292 -0.14 21.50 -6.10
N ARG A 293 0.77 22.38 -6.55
CA ARG A 293 1.60 22.13 -7.74
C ARG A 293 2.49 20.89 -7.55
N THR A 294 3.04 20.68 -6.36
CA THR A 294 3.81 19.47 -6.05
C THR A 294 2.92 18.23 -5.99
N LYS A 295 1.70 18.32 -5.46
CA LYS A 295 0.74 17.19 -5.47
C LYS A 295 0.43 16.71 -6.88
N LEU A 296 0.21 17.63 -7.83
CA LEU A 296 0.02 17.27 -9.24
C LEU A 296 1.25 16.59 -9.86
N LYS A 297 2.47 17.07 -9.54
CA LYS A 297 3.72 16.41 -9.96
C LYS A 297 3.85 15.00 -9.39
N SER A 298 3.51 14.82 -8.11
CA SER A 298 3.52 13.52 -7.44
C SER A 298 2.49 12.56 -8.02
N ALA A 299 1.28 13.05 -8.35
CA ALA A 299 0.28 12.25 -9.04
C ALA A 299 0.80 11.76 -10.40
N ARG A 300 1.35 12.66 -11.23
CA ARG A 300 1.94 12.30 -12.53
C ARG A 300 3.00 11.22 -12.37
N TYR A 301 3.93 11.41 -11.43
CA TYR A 301 4.98 10.42 -11.13
C TYR A 301 4.40 9.08 -10.71
N TYR A 302 3.35 9.04 -9.89
CA TYR A 302 2.69 7.79 -9.53
C TYR A 302 2.19 7.04 -10.77
N TYR A 303 1.45 7.73 -11.64
CA TYR A 303 0.89 7.14 -12.84
C TYR A 303 1.95 6.71 -13.87
N SER A 304 3.06 7.44 -13.99
CA SER A 304 4.10 7.14 -14.98
C SER A 304 5.20 6.20 -14.48
N ASN A 305 5.48 6.16 -13.17
CA ASN A 305 6.66 5.47 -12.63
C ASN A 305 6.35 4.38 -11.59
N ILE A 306 5.15 4.36 -10.99
CA ILE A 306 4.78 3.37 -9.96
C ILE A 306 3.63 2.48 -10.43
N LEU A 307 2.55 3.05 -10.96
CA LEU A 307 1.40 2.29 -11.45
C LEU A 307 1.75 1.23 -12.52
N PRO A 308 2.76 1.43 -13.41
CA PRO A 308 3.16 0.39 -14.36
C PRO A 308 3.62 -0.93 -13.73
N GLU A 309 3.96 -0.97 -12.44
CA GLU A 309 4.19 -2.24 -11.71
C GLU A 309 2.98 -3.20 -11.79
N THR A 310 1.77 -2.69 -12.01
CA THR A 310 0.58 -3.53 -12.25
C THR A 310 0.72 -4.41 -13.48
N GLU A 311 1.50 -4.01 -14.48
CA GLU A 311 1.67 -4.76 -15.73
C GLU A 311 2.56 -6.01 -15.50
N SER A 312 3.64 -5.88 -14.72
CA SER A 312 4.48 -7.02 -14.34
C SER A 312 3.75 -7.97 -13.39
N LEU A 313 3.00 -7.42 -12.42
CA LEU A 313 2.16 -8.22 -11.52
C LEU A 313 1.09 -9.01 -12.29
N LEU A 314 0.46 -8.39 -13.29
CA LEU A 314 -0.51 -9.08 -14.15
C LEU A 314 0.14 -10.28 -14.88
N ALA A 315 1.36 -10.11 -15.39
CA ALA A 315 2.09 -11.21 -16.03
C ALA A 315 2.36 -12.37 -15.05
N LEU A 316 2.78 -12.06 -13.82
CA LEU A 316 2.99 -13.06 -12.76
C LEU A 316 1.69 -13.77 -12.36
N ILE A 317 0.58 -13.03 -12.26
CA ILE A 317 -0.74 -13.62 -11.96
C ILE A 317 -1.19 -14.55 -13.09
N ASN A 318 -0.94 -14.18 -14.35
CA ASN A 318 -1.33 -14.97 -15.50
C ASN A 318 -0.50 -16.27 -15.64
N ALA A 319 0.74 -16.28 -15.13
CA ALA A 319 1.57 -17.49 -15.09
C ALA A 319 0.93 -18.62 -14.24
N GLY A 320 0.09 -18.26 -13.25
CA GLY A 320 -0.67 -19.22 -12.45
C GLY A 320 0.21 -20.11 -11.58
N LYS A 321 -0.32 -21.26 -11.15
CA LYS A 321 0.41 -22.16 -10.24
C LYS A 321 1.34 -23.14 -10.96
N LYS A 322 1.10 -23.39 -12.25
CA LYS A 322 1.69 -24.52 -13.00
C LYS A 322 3.17 -24.74 -12.71
N ASN A 323 4.03 -23.78 -13.05
CA ASN A 323 5.48 -23.94 -12.92
C ASN A 323 5.95 -23.96 -11.45
N MET A 324 5.17 -23.38 -10.53
CA MET A 324 5.49 -23.36 -9.10
C MET A 324 5.22 -24.73 -8.45
N MET A 325 4.12 -25.36 -8.85
CA MET A 325 3.69 -26.65 -8.30
C MET A 325 4.31 -27.86 -9.03
N GLU A 326 5.17 -27.62 -10.04
CA GLU A 326 6.00 -28.65 -10.67
C GLU A 326 7.24 -29.00 -9.82
N PHE A 327 7.65 -28.12 -8.89
CA PHE A 327 8.73 -28.41 -7.94
C PHE A 327 8.25 -29.36 -6.85
N GLU A 328 8.97 -30.46 -6.65
CA GLU A 328 8.75 -31.35 -5.52
C GLU A 328 9.42 -30.77 -4.26
N ALA A 329 9.03 -31.27 -3.09
CA ALA A 329 9.59 -30.78 -1.82
C ALA A 329 11.12 -30.95 -1.71
N GLU A 330 11.68 -31.96 -2.39
CA GLU A 330 13.13 -32.23 -2.42
C GLU A 330 13.91 -31.29 -3.37
N ASP A 331 13.21 -30.52 -4.22
CA ASP A 331 13.85 -29.58 -5.15
C ASP A 331 14.21 -28.22 -4.50
N PHE A 332 13.85 -27.99 -3.23
CA PHE A 332 14.06 -26.73 -2.48
C PHE A 332 15.16 -26.83 -1.41
#